data_AF-A0A3R7ASA8-F1
#
_entry.id   AF-A0A3R7ASA8-F1
#
_cell.length_a   1.000
_cell.length_b   1.000
_cell.length_c   1.000
_cell.angle_alpha   90.00
_cell.angle_beta   90.00
_cell.angle_gamma   90.00
#
_symmetry.space_group_name_H-M   'P 1'
#
loop_
_entity.id
_entity.type
_entity.pdbx_description
1 polymer ?
#
loop_
_entity_poly.entity_id
_entity_poly.type
_entity_poly.pdbx_seq_one_letter_code
_entity_poly.pdbx_strand_id
1 'polypeptide(L)'
;MAHDSINVLAVCLTQLATGHRPEVRQVSLDTLFASLYLHGPKLSPGLWNIVFKGVLIPLISDLRQLETAASVDVGPVKCCRVALCQVVGIFGQFYDAIGFLPELLFCLGACMTTESNS
;
A
#
# COMPACT_ATOMS: atom_id res chain seq x y z
N MET A 1 2.08 -12.33 -20.25
CA MET A 1 2.61 -11.01 -20.65
C MET A 1 2.07 -9.86 -19.80
N ALA A 2 0.76 -9.62 -19.68
CA ALA A 2 0.25 -8.53 -18.82
C ALA A 2 0.52 -8.72 -17.31
N HIS A 3 0.65 -9.97 -16.87
CA HIS A 3 0.87 -10.36 -15.48
C HIS A 3 2.25 -9.92 -14.94
N ASP A 4 3.29 -10.02 -15.78
CA ASP A 4 4.66 -9.68 -15.39
C ASP A 4 4.86 -8.16 -15.36
N SER A 5 4.19 -7.43 -16.26
CA SER A 5 4.24 -5.97 -16.32
C SER A 5 3.65 -5.32 -15.06
N ILE A 6 2.56 -5.87 -14.50
CA ILE A 6 1.95 -5.37 -13.26
C ILE A 6 2.89 -5.61 -12.07
N ASN A 7 3.51 -6.79 -11.98
CA ASN A 7 4.44 -7.09 -10.90
C ASN A 7 5.69 -6.20 -10.95
N VAL A 8 6.25 -5.97 -12.14
CA VAL A 8 7.41 -5.07 -12.30
C VAL A 8 7.04 -3.63 -11.92
N LEU A 9 5.88 -3.13 -12.38
CA LEU A 9 5.41 -1.78 -12.01
C LEU A 9 5.17 -1.67 -10.51
N ALA A 10 4.56 -2.67 -9.88
CA ALA A 10 4.31 -2.70 -8.46
C ALA A 10 5.60 -2.68 -7.63
N VAL A 11 6.62 -3.44 -8.05
CA VAL A 11 7.94 -3.45 -7.38
C VAL A 11 8.65 -2.12 -7.55
N CYS A 12 8.70 -1.57 -8.77
CA CYS A 12 9.35 -0.28 -9.02
C CYS A 12 8.67 0.87 -8.25
N LEU A 13 7.34 0.90 -8.20
CA LEU A 13 6.60 1.91 -7.46
C LEU A 13 6.75 1.73 -5.95
N THR A 14 6.87 0.50 -5.45
CA THR A 14 7.18 0.22 -4.04
C THR A 14 8.57 0.74 -3.68
N GLN A 15 9.58 0.51 -4.52
CA GLN A 15 10.93 1.02 -4.31
C GLN A 15 11.00 2.55 -4.33
N LEU A 16 10.21 3.19 -5.21
CA LEU A 16 10.11 4.65 -5.25
C LEU A 16 9.34 5.19 -4.05
N ALA A 17 8.33 4.47 -3.56
CA ALA A 17 7.57 4.81 -2.37
C ALA A 17 8.40 4.68 -1.08
N THR A 18 9.35 3.74 -1.02
CA THR A 18 10.30 3.63 0.11
C THR A 18 11.52 4.56 -0.03
N GLY A 19 11.59 5.33 -1.11
CA GLY A 19 12.67 6.28 -1.37
C GLY A 19 12.73 7.47 -0.42
N HIS A 20 13.90 8.12 -0.36
CA HIS A 20 14.20 9.20 0.59
C HIS A 20 13.48 10.52 0.31
N ARG A 21 12.90 10.69 -0.89
CA ARG A 21 12.22 11.93 -1.30
C ARG A 21 10.70 11.82 -1.07
N PRO A 22 10.11 12.59 -0.14
CA PRO A 22 8.68 12.48 0.20
C PRO A 22 7.75 12.85 -0.97
N GLU A 23 8.13 13.82 -1.81
CA GLU A 23 7.34 14.22 -2.99
C GLU A 23 7.26 13.09 -4.03
N VAL A 24 8.37 12.41 -4.28
CA VAL A 24 8.43 11.26 -5.23
C VAL A 24 7.63 10.09 -4.68
N ARG A 25 7.69 9.87 -3.36
CA ARG A 25 6.91 8.83 -2.67
C ARG A 25 5.41 9.03 -2.87
N GLN A 26 4.91 10.24 -2.63
CA GLN A 26 3.48 10.51 -2.77
C GLN A 26 3.00 10.27 -4.21
N VAL A 27 3.71 10.81 -5.21
CA VAL A 27 3.36 10.61 -6.63
C VAL A 27 3.42 9.13 -7.04
N SER A 28 4.38 8.38 -6.50
CA SER A 28 4.51 6.94 -6.77
C SER A 28 3.35 6.13 -6.16
N LEU A 29 2.95 6.46 -4.93
CA LEU A 29 1.78 5.86 -4.29
C LEU A 29 0.51 6.19 -5.07
N ASP A 30 0.28 7.46 -5.40
CA ASP A 30 -0.90 7.89 -6.16
C ASP A 30 -0.99 7.17 -7.50
N THR A 31 0.15 7.01 -8.21
CA THR A 31 0.22 6.30 -9.49
C THR A 31 -0.05 4.79 -9.33
N LEU A 32 0.50 4.16 -8.27
CA LEU A 32 0.28 2.75 -7.96
C LEU A 32 -1.21 2.48 -7.72
N PHE A 33 -1.82 3.25 -6.81
CA PHE A 33 -3.22 3.07 -6.46
C PHE A 33 -4.14 3.40 -7.64
N ALA A 34 -3.88 4.48 -8.38
CA ALA A 34 -4.64 4.81 -9.59
C ALA A 34 -4.59 3.67 -10.64
N SER A 35 -3.42 3.07 -10.83
CA SER A 35 -3.25 1.93 -11.74
C SER A 35 -4.03 0.70 -11.27
N LEU A 36 -4.01 0.42 -9.96
CA LEU A 36 -4.78 -0.68 -9.37
C LEU A 36 -6.29 -0.45 -9.45
N TYR A 37 -6.76 0.79 -9.28
CA TYR A 37 -8.19 1.11 -9.47
C TYR A 37 -8.60 0.96 -10.95
N LEU A 38 -7.77 1.43 -11.88
CA LEU A 38 -8.06 1.39 -13.31
C LEU A 38 -8.04 -0.04 -13.87
N HIS A 39 -7.08 -0.86 -13.43
CA HIS A 39 -6.90 -2.22 -13.92
C HIS A 39 -7.49 -3.29 -13.00
N GLY A 40 -7.99 -2.90 -11.83
CA GLY A 40 -8.58 -3.77 -10.81
C GLY A 40 -9.62 -4.77 -11.33
N PRO A 41 -10.58 -4.37 -12.19
CA PRO A 41 -11.56 -5.29 -12.76
C PRO A 41 -10.96 -6.39 -13.65
N LYS A 42 -9.73 -6.21 -14.14
CA LYS A 42 -9.02 -7.19 -15.00
C LYS A 42 -8.17 -8.17 -14.19
N LEU A 43 -8.00 -7.92 -12.89
CA LEU A 43 -7.20 -8.78 -12.00
C LEU A 43 -8.05 -9.98 -11.56
N SER A 44 -7.48 -11.18 -11.68
CA SER A 44 -8.11 -12.39 -11.14
C SER A 44 -8.01 -12.42 -9.61
N PRO A 45 -8.89 -13.17 -8.91
CA PRO A 45 -8.82 -13.34 -7.46
C PRO A 45 -7.43 -13.79 -6.96
N GLY A 46 -6.80 -14.72 -7.68
CA GLY A 46 -5.45 -15.18 -7.35
C GLY A 46 -4.39 -14.07 -7.46
N LEU A 47 -4.54 -13.19 -8.45
CA LEU A 47 -3.62 -12.07 -8.63
C LEU A 47 -3.84 -10.97 -7.59
N TRP A 48 -5.09 -10.69 -7.22
CA TRP A 48 -5.39 -9.79 -6.11
C TRP A 48 -4.73 -10.26 -4.82
N ASN A 49 -4.74 -11.57 -4.55
CA ASN A 49 -4.06 -12.13 -3.38
C ASN A 49 -2.54 -11.89 -3.43
N ILE A 50 -1.92 -12.05 -4.60
CA ILE A 50 -0.49 -11.75 -4.82
C ILE A 50 -0.21 -10.25 -4.63
N VAL A 51 -1.06 -9.37 -5.18
CA VAL A 51 -0.90 -7.90 -5.04
C VAL A 51 -1.03 -7.48 -3.58
N PHE A 52 -2.03 -7.99 -2.85
CA PHE A 52 -2.19 -7.66 -1.44
C PHE A 52 -1.05 -8.22 -0.58
N LYS A 53 -0.77 -9.51 -0.66
CA LYS A 53 0.22 -10.18 0.21
C LYS A 53 1.66 -9.88 -0.18
N GLY A 54 1.94 -9.72 -1.47
CA GLY A 54 3.29 -9.51 -2.00
C GLY A 54 3.69 -8.06 -2.17
N VAL A 55 2.74 -7.13 -2.27
CA VAL A 55 3.03 -5.71 -2.55
C VAL A 55 2.41 -4.78 -1.51
N LEU A 56 1.08 -4.74 -1.40
CA LEU A 56 0.39 -3.70 -0.60
C LEU A 56 0.64 -3.84 0.90
N ILE A 57 0.60 -5.06 1.44
CA ILE A 57 0.86 -5.33 2.86
C ILE A 57 2.34 -5.03 3.21
N PRO A 58 3.34 -5.58 2.48
CA PRO A 58 4.73 -5.21 2.68
C PRO A 58 4.98 -3.70 2.57
N LEU A 59 4.38 -3.03 1.56
CA LEU A 59 4.49 -1.59 1.37
C LEU A 59 4.01 -0.79 2.60
N ILE A 60 2.88 -1.16 3.21
CA ILE A 60 2.41 -0.52 4.45
C ILE A 60 3.43 -0.70 5.58
N SER A 61 3.97 -1.91 5.73
CA SER A 61 4.99 -2.20 6.74
C SER A 61 6.24 -1.36 6.53
N ASP A 62 6.74 -1.27 5.29
CA ASP A 62 7.93 -0.50 4.94
C ASP A 62 7.74 1.00 5.15
N LEU A 63 6.58 1.55 4.75
CA LEU A 63 6.23 2.96 4.98
C LEU A 63 6.19 3.28 6.47
N ARG A 64 5.65 2.38 7.30
CA ARG A 64 5.61 2.55 8.75
C ARG A 64 7.01 2.55 9.37
N GLN A 65 7.87 1.63 8.95
CA GLN A 65 9.26 1.60 9.41
C GLN A 65 10.00 2.88 9.03
N LEU A 66 9.76 3.38 7.82
CA LEU A 66 10.35 4.62 7.32
C LEU A 66 9.85 5.86 8.08
N GLU A 67 8.57 5.92 8.41
CA GLU A 67 8.01 6.98 9.28
C GLU A 67 8.58 6.93 10.70
N THR A 68 8.74 5.72 11.25
CA THR A 68 9.34 5.52 12.59
C THR A 68 10.82 5.91 12.60
N ALA A 69 11.55 5.71 11.50
CA ALA A 69 12.95 6.10 11.37
C ALA A 69 13.13 7.62 11.10
N ALA A 70 12.14 8.27 10.47
CA ALA A 70 12.19 9.68 10.09
C ALA A 70 11.82 10.66 11.23
N SER A 71 11.41 10.16 12.40
CA SER A 71 10.93 10.95 13.55
C SER A 71 11.99 11.80 14.26
N VAL A 72 13.10 12.17 13.60
CA VAL A 72 14.17 13.00 14.19
C VAL A 72 14.18 14.45 13.68
N ASP A 73 13.67 14.81 12.49
CA ASP A 73 13.79 16.24 12.08
C ASP A 73 12.85 16.79 10.99
N VAL A 74 11.91 16.02 10.43
CA VAL A 74 10.99 16.56 9.41
C VAL A 74 9.58 16.06 9.68
N GLY A 75 8.62 17.00 9.81
CA GLY A 75 7.25 16.77 10.26
C GLY A 75 6.52 15.59 9.58
N PRO A 76 5.45 15.07 10.20
CA PRO A 76 4.91 13.74 9.91
C PRO A 76 4.33 13.72 8.50
N VAL A 77 5.11 13.19 7.57
CA VAL A 77 4.59 12.78 6.27
C VAL A 77 3.72 11.55 6.55
N LYS A 78 2.41 11.75 6.71
CA LYS A 78 1.39 10.72 7.01
C LYS A 78 1.16 9.73 5.84
N CYS A 79 2.20 9.37 5.10
CA CYS A 79 2.11 8.54 3.89
C CYS A 79 1.57 7.15 4.20
N CYS A 80 1.93 6.56 5.34
CA CYS A 80 1.45 5.24 5.75
C CYS A 80 -0.05 5.24 5.98
N ARG A 81 -0.59 6.24 6.69
CA ARG A 81 -2.04 6.37 6.91
C ARG A 81 -2.79 6.59 5.60
N VAL A 82 -2.28 7.44 4.70
CA VAL A 82 -2.89 7.68 3.39
C VAL A 82 -2.87 6.41 2.54
N ALA A 83 -1.73 5.72 2.47
CA ALA A 83 -1.60 4.45 1.74
C ALA A 83 -2.55 3.38 2.32
N LEU A 84 -2.65 3.26 3.65
CA LEU A 84 -3.57 2.36 4.31
C LEU A 84 -5.02 2.65 3.92
N CYS A 85 -5.45 3.92 3.95
CA CYS A 85 -6.79 4.31 3.51
C CYS A 85 -7.05 3.91 2.04
N GLN A 86 -6.06 4.06 1.16
CA GLN A 86 -6.21 3.65 -0.24
C GLN A 86 -6.27 2.13 -0.40
N VAL A 87 -5.49 1.37 0.36
CA VAL A 87 -5.55 -0.11 0.37
C VAL A 87 -6.94 -0.59 0.83
N VAL A 88 -7.50 0.00 1.89
CA VAL A 88 -8.85 -0.32 2.34
C VAL A 88 -9.90 0.06 1.30
N GLY A 89 -9.73 1.19 0.61
CA GLY A 89 -10.60 1.61 -0.48
C GLY A 89 -10.62 0.58 -1.63
N ILE A 90 -9.46 0.09 -2.05
CA ILE A 90 -9.34 -0.97 -3.05
C ILE A 90 -10.00 -2.25 -2.56
N PHE A 91 -9.73 -2.64 -1.31
CA PHE A 91 -10.31 -3.84 -0.71
C PHE A 91 -11.84 -3.79 -0.72
N GLY A 92 -12.44 -2.66 -0.32
CA GLY A 92 -13.89 -2.49 -0.36
C GLY A 92 -14.46 -2.51 -1.78
N GLN A 93 -13.80 -1.84 -2.72
CA GLN A 93 -14.27 -1.77 -4.11
C GLN A 93 -14.24 -3.12 -4.83
N PHE A 94 -13.25 -3.96 -4.53
CA PHE A 94 -13.05 -5.25 -5.20
C PHE A 94 -13.26 -6.45 -4.27
N TYR A 95 -14.02 -6.28 -3.18
CA TYR A 95 -14.21 -7.31 -2.15
C TYR A 95 -14.72 -8.64 -2.73
N ASP A 96 -15.65 -8.59 -3.68
CA ASP A 96 -16.21 -9.79 -4.32
C ASP A 96 -15.14 -10.61 -5.08
N ALA A 97 -14.08 -9.95 -5.56
CA ALA A 97 -12.97 -10.60 -6.26
C ALA A 97 -11.81 -10.97 -5.32
N ILE A 98 -11.56 -10.16 -4.29
CA ILE A 98 -10.45 -10.37 -3.34
C ILE A 98 -10.81 -11.44 -2.30
N GLY A 99 -12.07 -11.45 -1.85
CA GLY A 99 -12.53 -12.26 -0.73
C GLY A 99 -12.03 -11.74 0.62
N PHE A 100 -12.29 -12.52 1.68
CA PHE A 100 -11.89 -12.15 3.03
C PHE A 100 -10.37 -12.20 3.20
N LEU A 101 -9.77 -11.09 3.66
CA LEU A 101 -8.32 -10.94 3.83
C LEU A 101 -7.99 -10.54 5.28
N PRO A 102 -7.77 -11.49 6.19
CA PRO A 102 -7.51 -11.20 7.61
C PRO A 102 -6.22 -10.42 7.81
N GLU A 103 -5.22 -10.58 6.94
CA GLU A 103 -3.94 -9.90 7.02
C GLU A 103 -4.10 -8.36 6.90
N LEU A 104 -5.06 -7.89 6.10
CA LEU A 104 -5.37 -6.47 6.00
C LEU A 104 -5.93 -5.92 7.32
N LEU A 105 -6.79 -6.69 8.00
CA LEU A 105 -7.32 -6.33 9.31
C LEU A 105 -6.22 -6.26 10.37
N PHE A 106 -5.24 -7.18 10.32
CA PHE A 106 -4.07 -7.12 11.19
C PHE A 106 -3.23 -5.86 10.93
N CYS A 107 -2.97 -5.50 9.67
CA CYS A 107 -2.27 -4.26 9.33
C CYS A 107 -3.02 -3.02 9.83
N LEU A 108 -4.35 -2.97 9.66
CA LEU A 108 -5.19 -1.90 10.18
C LEU A 108 -5.10 -1.79 11.71
N GLY A 109 -5.23 -2.91 12.42
CA GLY A 109 -5.12 -2.94 13.88
C GLY A 109 -3.76 -2.46 14.36
N ALA A 110 -2.68 -2.82 13.66
CA ALA A 110 -1.33 -2.40 13.99
C ALA A 110 -1.09 -0.89 13.79
N CYS A 111 -1.85 -0.23 12.91
CA CYS A 111 -1.85 1.23 12.72
C CYS A 111 -2.73 1.97 13.74
N MET A 112 -3.79 1.34 14.26
CA MET A 112 -4.67 1.96 15.25
C MET A 112 -4.04 2.01 16.65
N THR A 113 -3.22 1.03 17.02
CA THR A 113 -2.55 1.01 18.34
C THR A 113 -1.48 2.08 18.52
N THR A 114 -1.02 2.71 17.42
CA THR A 114 -0.03 3.79 17.47
C THR A 114 -0.62 5.18 17.72
N GLU A 115 -1.94 5.38 17.56
CA GLU A 115 -2.59 6.67 17.87
C GLU A 115 -2.95 6.82 19.37
N SER A 116 -2.89 5.75 20.16
CA SER A 116 -3.36 5.74 21.55
C SER A 116 -2.33 6.14 22.61
N ASN A 117 -1.12 6.55 22.22
CA ASN A 117 -0.05 6.89 23.17
C ASN A 117 0.57 8.29 22.94
N SER A 118 -0.24 9.23 22.42
CA SER A 118 0.09 10.66 22.39
C SER A 118 -0.81 11.43 23.35
#